data_AF-U9SK13-F1
#
_entry.id   AF-U9SK13-F1
#
_cell.length_a   1.000
_cell.length_b   1.000
_cell.length_c   1.000
_cell.angle_alpha   90.00
_cell.angle_beta   90.00
_cell.angle_gamma   90.00
#
_symmetry.space_group_name_H-M   'P 1'
#
loop_
_entity.id
_entity.type
_entity.pdbx_description
1 polymer ?
#
loop_
_entity_poly.entity_id
_entity_poly.type
_entity_poly.pdbx_seq_one_letter_code
_entity_poly.pdbx_strand_id
1 'polypeptide(L)'
;MSSSKEIHLVVFSHGLWGNPGHLQYLVEQFEAKHGDYVQILNAKSNSSKYTYDGINVCGDRLVEEILAEVKSLQDNTSNKVTKFSIIGYSLGGLISRYTIGILYQQGFFKNIEPILFATFATPHLGIRREDSKLLAKLVNWISSTLLSQTGEQLTFVDKYEGNEPILLTMSRPDQIFFKALSEFKYRKIYANSRNDRTVPFWTAAISEIDPFENFDELEM
;
A
#
# COMPACT_ATOMS: atom_id res chain seq x y z
N MET A 1 -29.85 23.85 -12.02
CA MET A 1 -28.79 22.88 -12.37
C MET A 1 -28.29 22.29 -11.07
N SER A 2 -28.46 20.99 -10.84
CA SER A 2 -27.88 20.35 -9.66
C SER A 2 -26.36 20.45 -9.77
N SER A 3 -25.69 21.10 -8.83
CA SER A 3 -24.23 21.23 -8.84
C SER A 3 -23.60 19.84 -8.73
N SER A 4 -22.63 19.54 -9.61
CA SER A 4 -21.89 18.29 -9.49
C SER A 4 -21.15 18.25 -8.16
N LYS A 5 -21.32 17.16 -7.41
CA LYS A 5 -20.68 16.99 -6.10
C LYS A 5 -19.28 16.43 -6.30
N GLU A 6 -18.27 17.17 -5.89
CA GLU A 6 -16.89 16.73 -5.93
C GLU A 6 -16.63 15.68 -4.85
N ILE A 7 -16.02 14.57 -5.25
CA ILE A 7 -15.72 13.42 -4.39
C ILE A 7 -14.21 13.26 -4.24
N HIS A 8 -13.80 13.05 -3.00
CA HIS A 8 -12.49 12.53 -2.64
C HIS A 8 -12.61 11.04 -2.35
N LEU A 9 -12.11 10.21 -3.28
CA LEU A 9 -12.02 8.77 -3.07
C LEU A 9 -10.80 8.45 -2.19
N VAL A 10 -11.01 7.75 -1.08
CA VAL A 10 -9.97 7.26 -0.17
C VAL A 10 -9.98 5.73 -0.18
N VAL A 11 -8.89 5.14 -0.66
CA VAL A 11 -8.75 3.69 -0.78
C VAL A 11 -7.91 3.15 0.37
N PHE A 12 -8.38 2.08 1.01
CA PHE A 12 -7.65 1.34 2.04
C PHE A 12 -7.24 -0.03 1.50
N SER A 13 -5.98 -0.40 1.66
CA SER A 13 -5.41 -1.68 1.21
C SER A 13 -4.80 -2.44 2.38
N HIS A 14 -5.36 -3.60 2.70
CA HIS A 14 -4.93 -4.43 3.82
C HIS A 14 -3.65 -5.24 3.53
N GLY A 15 -3.05 -5.79 4.59
CA GLY A 15 -1.82 -6.57 4.51
C GLY A 15 -2.02 -8.06 4.14
N LEU A 16 -0.91 -8.80 4.18
CA LEU A 16 -0.85 -10.25 3.97
C LEU A 16 -1.82 -10.99 4.90
N TRP A 17 -2.56 -11.97 4.37
CA TRP A 17 -3.64 -12.73 5.05
C TRP A 17 -4.79 -11.88 5.58
N GLY A 18 -4.80 -10.60 5.23
CA GLY A 18 -5.78 -9.65 5.71
C GLY A 18 -7.11 -9.76 5.01
N ASN A 19 -8.04 -8.94 5.50
CA ASN A 19 -9.30 -8.63 4.87
C ASN A 19 -9.65 -7.18 5.23
N PRO A 20 -10.65 -6.57 4.58
CA PRO A 20 -11.10 -5.20 4.89
C PRO A 20 -11.33 -4.92 6.38
N GLY A 21 -11.76 -5.93 7.14
CA GLY A 21 -12.01 -5.84 8.58
C GLY A 21 -10.80 -5.41 9.41
N HIS A 22 -9.58 -5.67 8.93
CA HIS A 22 -8.35 -5.24 9.62
C HIS A 22 -8.16 -3.71 9.63
N LEU A 23 -8.79 -3.01 8.69
CA LEU A 23 -8.75 -1.55 8.60
C LEU A 23 -10.09 -0.91 9.00
N GLN A 24 -11.06 -1.72 9.45
CA GLN A 24 -12.42 -1.26 9.75
C GLN A 24 -12.43 -0.09 10.73
N TYR A 25 -11.62 -0.16 11.79
CA TYR A 25 -11.53 0.94 12.75
C TYR A 25 -11.08 2.25 12.07
N LEU A 26 -10.07 2.21 11.19
CA LEU A 26 -9.61 3.40 10.49
C LEU A 26 -10.68 3.94 9.53
N VAL A 27 -11.40 3.05 8.85
CA VAL A 27 -12.52 3.40 7.97
C VAL A 27 -13.60 4.13 8.77
N GLU A 28 -14.06 3.57 9.88
CA GLU A 28 -15.09 4.17 10.74
C GLU A 28 -14.66 5.54 11.29
N GLN A 29 -13.38 5.69 11.70
CA GLN A 29 -12.87 6.98 12.14
C GLN A 29 -12.79 8.01 11.01
N PHE A 30 -12.52 7.59 9.77
CA PHE A 30 -12.57 8.48 8.61
C PHE A 30 -14.00 8.91 8.28
N GLU A 31 -14.95 7.97 8.25
CA GLU A 31 -16.37 8.26 8.01
C GLU A 31 -16.96 9.18 9.08
N ALA A 32 -16.64 8.95 10.35
CA ALA A 32 -17.12 9.78 11.45
C ALA A 32 -16.58 11.23 11.39
N LYS A 33 -15.40 11.44 10.78
CA LYS A 33 -14.72 12.74 10.73
C LYS A 33 -15.00 13.51 9.45
N HIS A 34 -15.42 12.84 8.39
CA HIS A 34 -15.58 13.43 7.06
C HIS A 34 -17.02 13.30 6.58
N GLY A 35 -17.54 14.35 5.93
CA GLY A 35 -18.88 14.29 5.34
C GLY A 35 -18.90 13.51 4.03
N ASP A 36 -20.09 13.41 3.43
CA ASP A 36 -20.38 12.62 2.23
C ASP A 36 -19.55 12.96 0.97
N TYR A 37 -18.69 13.98 1.00
CA TYR A 37 -17.74 14.30 -0.07
C TYR A 37 -16.49 13.39 -0.03
N VAL A 38 -16.25 12.68 1.07
CA VAL A 38 -15.26 11.61 1.14
C VAL A 38 -15.99 10.29 0.91
N GLN A 39 -15.53 9.52 -0.06
CA GLN A 39 -16.02 8.17 -0.33
C GLN A 39 -14.89 7.19 -0.06
N ILE A 40 -15.18 6.11 0.67
CA ILE A 40 -14.18 5.16 1.11
C ILE A 40 -14.33 3.86 0.34
N LEU A 41 -13.23 3.38 -0.23
CA LEU A 41 -13.10 2.03 -0.75
C LEU A 41 -12.21 1.22 0.19
N ASN A 42 -12.82 0.37 1.02
CA ASN A 42 -12.09 -0.59 1.84
C ASN A 42 -11.85 -1.87 1.02
N ALA A 43 -10.70 -1.93 0.35
CA ALA A 43 -10.46 -2.88 -0.73
C ALA A 43 -10.50 -4.33 -0.28
N LYS A 44 -11.26 -5.16 -0.99
CA LYS A 44 -11.47 -6.58 -0.66
C LYS A 44 -10.82 -7.55 -1.63
N SER A 45 -10.39 -7.09 -2.80
CA SER A 45 -9.95 -7.94 -3.92
C SER A 45 -8.78 -8.86 -3.61
N ASN A 46 -7.99 -8.53 -2.58
CA ASN A 46 -6.81 -9.29 -2.18
C ASN A 46 -6.99 -10.07 -0.87
N SER A 47 -8.23 -10.27 -0.40
CA SER A 47 -8.49 -10.90 0.90
C SER A 47 -7.87 -12.30 1.05
N SER A 48 -7.39 -12.61 2.25
CA SER A 48 -6.92 -13.95 2.63
C SER A 48 -5.80 -14.45 1.72
N LYS A 49 -6.00 -15.61 1.06
CA LYS A 49 -4.98 -16.26 0.23
C LYS A 49 -4.60 -15.49 -1.04
N TYR A 50 -5.44 -14.55 -1.51
CA TYR A 50 -5.16 -13.79 -2.73
C TYR A 50 -3.93 -12.89 -2.58
N THR A 51 -3.56 -12.51 -1.35
CA THR A 51 -2.32 -11.79 -1.05
C THR A 51 -1.04 -12.54 -1.40
N TYR A 52 -1.10 -13.85 -1.68
CA TYR A 52 0.07 -14.65 -2.07
C TYR A 52 0.44 -14.52 -3.56
N ASP A 53 -0.45 -13.96 -4.39
CA ASP A 53 -0.29 -13.94 -5.85
C ASP A 53 0.73 -12.90 -6.35
N GLY A 54 1.42 -12.19 -5.46
CA GLY A 54 2.39 -11.16 -5.81
C GLY A 54 1.79 -9.74 -5.80
N ILE A 55 2.65 -8.77 -5.52
CA ILE A 55 2.39 -7.34 -5.47
C ILE A 55 1.79 -6.84 -6.78
N ASN A 56 2.32 -7.28 -7.93
CA ASN A 56 1.82 -6.89 -9.25
C ASN A 56 0.39 -7.41 -9.48
N VAL A 57 0.13 -8.69 -9.25
CA VAL A 57 -1.21 -9.28 -9.46
C VAL A 57 -2.22 -8.67 -8.50
N CYS A 58 -1.84 -8.51 -7.23
CA CYS A 58 -2.67 -7.84 -6.24
C CYS A 58 -2.94 -6.38 -6.61
N GLY A 59 -1.93 -5.72 -7.18
CA GLY A 59 -2.00 -4.33 -7.61
C GLY A 59 -2.94 -4.15 -8.80
N ASP A 60 -2.89 -5.03 -9.79
CA ASP A 60 -3.80 -5.04 -10.94
C ASP A 60 -5.26 -5.26 -10.50
N ARG A 61 -5.51 -6.20 -9.58
CA ARG A 61 -6.86 -6.39 -8.99
C ARG A 61 -7.36 -5.13 -8.27
N LEU A 62 -6.47 -4.46 -7.55
CA LEU A 62 -6.83 -3.22 -6.86
C LEU A 62 -7.10 -2.08 -7.85
N VAL A 63 -6.40 -2.02 -8.98
CA VAL A 63 -6.72 -1.08 -10.08
C VAL A 63 -8.15 -1.33 -10.58
N GLU A 64 -8.51 -2.58 -10.87
CA GLU A 64 -9.86 -2.93 -11.33
C GLU A 64 -10.94 -2.52 -10.31
N GLU A 65 -10.71 -2.79 -9.02
CA GLU A 65 -11.62 -2.40 -7.95
C GLU A 65 -11.79 -0.88 -7.85
N ILE A 66 -10.69 -0.12 -7.95
CA ILE A 66 -10.71 1.35 -7.93
C ILE A 66 -11.47 1.91 -9.13
N LEU A 67 -11.21 1.42 -10.33
CA LEU A 67 -11.87 1.89 -11.55
C LEU A 67 -13.37 1.56 -11.54
N ALA A 68 -13.74 0.39 -11.04
CA ALA A 68 -15.13 0.01 -10.84
C ALA A 68 -15.84 0.94 -9.85
N GLU A 69 -15.17 1.29 -8.73
CA GLU A 69 -15.72 2.22 -7.74
C GLU A 69 -15.88 3.63 -8.30
N VAL A 70 -14.87 4.16 -8.99
CA VAL A 70 -14.95 5.47 -9.65
C VAL A 70 -16.09 5.50 -10.66
N LYS A 71 -16.26 4.43 -11.45
CA LYS A 71 -17.40 4.30 -12.37
C LYS A 71 -18.72 4.30 -11.61
N SER A 72 -18.87 3.46 -10.59
CA SER A 72 -20.08 3.36 -9.76
C SER A 72 -20.47 4.70 -9.13
N LEU A 73 -19.49 5.45 -8.61
CA LEU A 73 -19.72 6.74 -7.98
C LEU A 73 -20.21 7.79 -8.98
N GLN A 74 -19.82 7.72 -10.25
CA GLN A 74 -20.13 8.72 -11.28
C GLN A 74 -21.33 8.32 -12.16
N ASP A 75 -21.60 7.01 -12.30
CA ASP A 75 -22.72 6.50 -13.10
C ASP A 75 -24.05 6.84 -12.42
N ASN A 76 -24.97 7.45 -13.18
CA ASN A 76 -26.32 7.80 -12.73
C ASN A 76 -26.39 8.73 -11.50
N THR A 77 -25.30 9.43 -11.18
CA THR A 77 -25.26 10.46 -10.14
C THR A 77 -24.74 11.78 -10.72
N SER A 78 -24.85 12.87 -9.95
CA SER A 78 -24.15 14.13 -10.25
C SER A 78 -22.74 14.19 -9.64
N ASN A 79 -22.22 13.08 -9.13
CA ASN A 79 -20.90 13.08 -8.48
C ASN A 79 -19.78 13.05 -9.51
N LYS A 80 -18.64 13.64 -9.13
CA LYS A 80 -17.40 13.56 -9.90
C LYS A 80 -16.25 13.28 -8.94
N VAL A 81 -15.48 12.22 -9.20
CA VAL A 81 -14.27 11.96 -8.42
C VAL A 81 -13.21 12.95 -8.90
N THR A 82 -12.78 13.84 -8.02
CA THR A 82 -11.79 14.89 -8.32
C THR A 82 -10.52 14.76 -7.50
N LYS A 83 -10.56 13.98 -6.40
CA LYS A 83 -9.42 13.75 -5.51
C LYS A 83 -9.26 12.27 -5.20
N PHE A 84 -8.01 11.84 -5.02
CA PHE A 84 -7.67 10.46 -4.71
C PHE A 84 -6.65 10.38 -3.57
N SER A 85 -6.91 9.50 -2.62
CA SER A 85 -5.93 9.07 -1.62
C SER A 85 -5.90 7.56 -1.53
N ILE A 86 -4.75 7.01 -1.17
CA ILE A 86 -4.58 5.60 -0.91
C ILE A 86 -3.75 5.38 0.36
N ILE A 87 -4.21 4.45 1.19
CA ILE A 87 -3.64 4.12 2.49
C ILE A 87 -3.41 2.60 2.52
N GLY A 88 -2.15 2.19 2.62
CA GLY A 88 -1.77 0.79 2.70
C GLY A 88 -1.29 0.38 4.09
N TYR A 89 -1.68 -0.81 4.54
CA TYR A 89 -1.14 -1.43 5.75
C TYR A 89 -0.31 -2.66 5.41
N SER A 90 0.90 -2.75 5.97
CA SER A 90 1.82 -3.86 5.72
C SER A 90 2.03 -4.08 4.22
N LEU A 91 1.86 -5.30 3.70
CA LEU A 91 1.92 -5.62 2.27
C LEU A 91 1.02 -4.70 1.41
N GLY A 92 -0.12 -4.25 1.94
CA GLY A 92 -1.04 -3.34 1.26
C GLY A 92 -0.40 -2.03 0.82
N GLY A 93 0.65 -1.56 1.51
CA GLY A 93 1.41 -0.38 1.07
C GLY A 93 2.26 -0.63 -0.17
N LEU A 94 2.83 -1.82 -0.33
CA LEU A 94 3.55 -2.22 -1.54
C LEU A 94 2.60 -2.43 -2.71
N ILE A 95 1.46 -3.08 -2.46
CA ILE A 95 0.36 -3.22 -3.44
C ILE A 95 -0.09 -1.83 -3.89
N SER A 96 -0.34 -0.92 -2.94
CA SER A 96 -0.75 0.47 -3.22
C SER A 96 0.27 1.20 -4.09
N ARG A 97 1.57 1.02 -3.83
CA ARG A 97 2.65 1.64 -4.62
C ARG A 97 2.65 1.15 -6.07
N TYR A 98 2.42 -0.14 -6.29
CA TYR A 98 2.27 -0.70 -7.63
C TYR A 98 1.02 -0.14 -8.32
N THR A 99 -0.13 -0.21 -7.64
CA THR A 99 -1.43 0.25 -8.15
C THR A 99 -1.39 1.68 -8.65
N ILE A 100 -0.79 2.62 -7.90
CA ILE A 100 -0.73 4.02 -8.34
C ILE A 100 0.13 4.19 -9.60
N GLY A 101 1.16 3.35 -9.80
CA GLY A 101 1.95 3.36 -11.03
C GLY A 101 1.14 2.96 -12.25
N ILE A 102 0.31 1.93 -12.12
CA ILE A 102 -0.59 1.48 -13.19
C ILE A 102 -1.68 2.53 -13.47
N LEU A 103 -2.31 3.09 -12.43
CA LEU A 103 -3.28 4.18 -12.58
C LEU A 103 -2.67 5.40 -13.29
N TYR A 104 -1.44 5.77 -12.91
CA TYR A 104 -0.69 6.85 -13.57
C TYR A 104 -0.47 6.57 -15.05
N GLN A 105 -0.02 5.36 -15.40
CA GLN A 105 0.19 4.95 -16.79
C GLN A 105 -1.11 5.01 -17.61
N GLN A 106 -2.25 4.68 -17.00
CA GLN A 106 -3.58 4.77 -17.62
C GLN A 106 -4.12 6.22 -17.70
N GLY A 107 -3.38 7.20 -17.18
CA GLY A 107 -3.77 8.61 -17.19
C GLY A 107 -4.86 8.96 -16.17
N PHE A 108 -5.07 8.14 -15.15
CA PHE A 108 -6.07 8.35 -14.10
C PHE A 108 -5.92 9.72 -13.42
N PHE A 109 -4.69 10.14 -13.15
CA PHE A 109 -4.39 11.41 -12.47
C PHE A 109 -4.44 12.66 -13.36
N LYS A 110 -4.83 12.55 -14.64
CA LYS A 110 -5.01 13.73 -15.52
C LYS A 110 -6.15 14.63 -15.07
N ASN A 111 -7.19 14.04 -14.48
CA ASN A 111 -8.40 14.75 -14.06
C ASN A 111 -8.72 14.57 -12.56
N ILE A 112 -7.91 13.78 -11.85
CA ILE A 112 -8.09 13.43 -10.44
C ILE A 112 -6.80 13.82 -9.71
N GLU A 113 -6.90 14.75 -8.76
CA GLU A 113 -5.77 15.23 -7.99
C GLU A 113 -5.31 14.14 -6.99
N PRO A 114 -4.07 13.64 -7.07
CA PRO A 114 -3.52 12.72 -6.08
C PRO A 114 -3.13 13.47 -4.79
N ILE A 115 -3.86 13.19 -3.69
CA ILE A 115 -3.75 13.93 -2.43
C ILE A 115 -2.80 13.24 -1.44
N LEU A 116 -3.11 12.02 -1.00
CA LEU A 116 -2.35 11.33 0.04
C LEU A 116 -1.99 9.91 -0.38
N PHE A 117 -0.70 9.60 -0.35
CA PHE A 117 -0.18 8.25 -0.29
C PHE A 117 0.34 8.02 1.13
N ALA A 118 -0.29 7.12 1.87
CA ALA A 118 0.16 6.78 3.22
C ALA A 118 0.37 5.29 3.40
N THR A 119 1.37 4.92 4.19
CA THR A 119 1.63 3.52 4.54
C THR A 119 1.89 3.35 6.02
N PHE A 120 1.36 2.25 6.58
CA PHE A 120 1.54 1.86 7.97
C PHE A 120 2.19 0.49 8.04
N ALA A 121 3.32 0.38 8.74
CA ALA A 121 4.05 -0.87 8.93
C ALA A 121 4.37 -1.60 7.60
N THR A 122 4.65 -0.87 6.51
CA THR A 122 4.88 -1.45 5.19
C THR A 122 6.35 -1.78 4.98
N PRO A 123 6.72 -3.00 4.54
CA PRO A 123 8.12 -3.36 4.29
C PRO A 123 8.67 -2.78 2.99
N HIS A 124 8.91 -1.46 2.94
CA HIS A 124 9.34 -0.75 1.72
C HIS A 124 10.65 -1.26 1.13
N LEU A 125 11.58 -1.70 1.99
CA LEU A 125 12.88 -2.27 1.62
C LEU A 125 12.87 -3.80 1.66
N GLY A 126 11.69 -4.42 1.52
CA GLY A 126 11.51 -5.86 1.67
C GLY A 126 11.79 -6.31 3.11
N ILE A 127 12.11 -7.59 3.26
CA ILE A 127 12.24 -8.26 4.57
C ILE A 127 13.58 -8.96 4.79
N ARG A 128 14.53 -8.80 3.86
CA ARG A 128 15.83 -9.47 3.93
C ARG A 128 16.70 -8.85 5.03
N ARG A 129 17.32 -9.69 5.88
CA ARG A 129 18.29 -9.29 6.92
C ARG A 129 19.45 -10.29 7.02
N GLU A 130 20.61 -9.83 7.49
CA GLU A 130 21.80 -10.65 7.79
C GLU A 130 21.70 -11.42 9.12
N ASP A 131 20.87 -10.95 10.05
CA ASP A 131 20.56 -11.62 11.32
C ASP A 131 19.83 -12.95 11.08
N SER A 132 20.52 -14.06 11.36
CA SER A 132 20.01 -15.43 11.20
C SER A 132 18.85 -15.82 12.13
N LYS A 133 18.66 -15.15 13.28
CA LYS A 133 17.63 -15.46 14.28
C LYS A 133 16.29 -14.78 13.96
N LEU A 134 16.30 -13.52 13.54
CA LEU A 134 15.08 -12.85 13.05
C LEU A 134 14.71 -13.37 11.67
N LEU A 135 15.70 -13.63 10.79
CA LEU A 135 15.46 -14.33 9.53
C LEU A 135 14.82 -15.70 9.77
N ALA A 136 15.30 -16.53 10.72
CA ALA A 136 14.70 -17.83 11.03
C ALA A 136 13.26 -17.72 11.57
N LYS A 137 12.96 -16.73 12.42
CA LYS A 137 11.59 -16.48 12.92
C LYS A 137 10.66 -16.00 11.81
N LEU A 138 11.14 -15.12 10.94
CA LEU A 138 10.41 -14.68 9.75
C LEU A 138 10.20 -15.84 8.79
N VAL A 139 11.23 -16.64 8.48
CA VAL A 139 11.18 -17.82 7.61
C VAL A 139 10.20 -18.87 8.13
N ASN A 140 10.13 -19.08 9.45
CA ASN A 140 9.12 -19.98 10.04
C ASN A 140 7.69 -19.43 9.90
N TRP A 141 7.51 -18.10 10.05
CA TRP A 141 6.24 -17.40 9.79
C TRP A 141 5.88 -17.35 8.28
N ILE A 142 6.88 -17.33 7.41
CA ILE A 142 6.80 -17.16 5.94
C ILE A 142 6.94 -18.50 5.23
N SER A 143 7.04 -19.65 5.92
CA SER A 143 7.37 -20.92 5.25
C SER A 143 6.34 -21.32 4.17
N SER A 144 5.06 -20.90 4.29
CA SER A 144 4.05 -20.98 3.22
C SER A 144 4.15 -19.88 2.16
N THR A 145 4.72 -18.73 2.51
CA THR A 145 4.84 -17.50 1.70
C THR A 145 6.13 -17.50 0.86
N LEU A 146 7.20 -18.17 1.30
CA LEU A 146 8.45 -18.35 0.55
C LEU A 146 8.27 -19.18 -0.73
N LEU A 147 7.17 -19.93 -0.83
CA LEU A 147 6.71 -20.63 -2.04
C LEU A 147 5.71 -19.82 -2.87
N SER A 148 5.48 -18.55 -2.51
CA SER A 148 4.55 -17.65 -3.19
C SER A 148 5.28 -16.50 -3.86
N GLN A 149 4.70 -15.95 -4.91
CA GLN A 149 5.25 -14.81 -5.64
C GLN A 149 5.45 -13.59 -4.73
N THR A 150 4.54 -13.35 -3.78
CA THR A 150 4.70 -12.29 -2.78
C THR A 150 5.95 -12.48 -1.92
N GLY A 151 6.25 -13.70 -1.49
CA GLY A 151 7.45 -13.98 -0.70
C GLY A 151 8.73 -13.81 -1.50
N GLU A 152 8.75 -14.25 -2.76
CA GLU A 152 9.87 -14.01 -3.67
C GLU A 152 10.16 -12.50 -3.81
N GLN A 153 9.11 -11.70 -3.98
CA GLN A 153 9.20 -10.26 -4.13
C GLN A 153 9.67 -9.55 -2.86
N LEU A 154 9.18 -9.97 -1.69
CA LEU A 154 9.63 -9.40 -0.41
C LEU A 154 11.10 -9.73 -0.10
N THR A 155 11.63 -10.81 -0.68
CA THR A 155 13.01 -11.28 -0.48
C THR A 155 13.96 -10.93 -1.63
N PHE A 156 13.49 -10.19 -2.64
CA PHE A 156 14.26 -9.77 -3.82
C PHE A 156 14.81 -10.93 -4.69
N VAL A 157 14.17 -12.09 -4.66
CA VAL A 157 14.55 -13.24 -5.51
C VAL A 157 13.67 -13.37 -6.74
N ASP A 158 12.61 -12.57 -6.82
CA ASP A 158 11.74 -12.48 -7.99
C ASP A 158 12.46 -11.87 -9.20
N LYS A 159 11.87 -12.07 -10.38
CA LYS A 159 12.30 -11.46 -11.63
C LYS A 159 11.09 -10.77 -12.24
N TYR A 160 11.12 -9.44 -12.31
CA TYR A 160 10.05 -8.65 -12.88
C TYR A 160 10.46 -8.05 -14.22
N GLU A 161 11.04 -6.85 -14.23
CA GLU A 161 11.39 -6.13 -15.46
C GLU A 161 12.88 -6.24 -15.74
N GLY A 162 13.28 -6.85 -16.86
CA GLY A 162 14.70 -7.02 -17.18
C GLY A 162 15.48 -7.87 -16.17
N ASN A 163 14.80 -8.80 -15.47
CA ASN A 163 15.29 -9.56 -14.31
C ASN A 163 15.57 -8.73 -13.04
N GLU A 164 15.17 -7.46 -13.00
CA GLU A 164 15.21 -6.67 -11.78
C GLU A 164 14.03 -7.04 -10.86
N PRO A 165 14.25 -7.21 -9.54
CA PRO A 165 13.18 -7.42 -8.57
C PRO A 165 12.16 -6.29 -8.56
N ILE A 166 10.87 -6.60 -8.40
CA ILE A 166 9.79 -5.61 -8.50
C ILE A 166 9.93 -4.45 -7.50
N LEU A 167 10.40 -4.72 -6.27
CA LEU A 167 10.60 -3.69 -5.26
C LEU A 167 11.67 -2.68 -5.69
N LEU A 168 12.71 -3.16 -6.37
CA LEU A 168 13.75 -2.31 -6.91
C LEU A 168 13.22 -1.53 -8.12
N THR A 169 12.52 -2.18 -9.06
CA THR A 169 11.87 -1.50 -10.20
C THR A 169 10.93 -0.38 -9.74
N MET A 170 10.10 -0.61 -8.71
CA MET A 170 9.21 0.42 -8.16
C MET A 170 9.93 1.59 -7.47
N SER A 171 11.23 1.44 -7.17
CA SER A 171 12.06 2.48 -6.57
C SER A 171 12.78 3.37 -7.60
N ARG A 172 12.85 2.93 -8.86
CA ARG A 172 13.59 3.62 -9.92
C ARG A 172 12.89 4.94 -10.32
N PRO A 173 13.57 6.10 -10.29
CA PRO A 173 12.95 7.39 -10.64
C PRO A 173 12.40 7.51 -12.06
N ASP A 174 12.96 6.75 -13.00
CA ASP A 174 12.55 6.69 -14.40
C ASP A 174 11.32 5.77 -14.63
N GLN A 175 10.94 4.97 -13.63
CA GLN A 175 9.80 4.06 -13.71
C GLN A 175 8.47 4.72 -13.31
N ILE A 176 7.36 4.16 -13.82
CA ILE A 176 6.00 4.69 -13.64
C ILE A 176 5.60 4.78 -12.17
N PHE A 177 6.07 3.85 -11.34
CA PHE A 177 5.69 3.76 -9.92
C PHE A 177 6.25 4.93 -9.12
N PHE A 178 7.51 5.32 -9.37
CA PHE A 178 8.13 6.47 -8.72
C PHE A 178 7.52 7.78 -9.24
N LYS A 179 7.31 7.89 -10.56
CA LYS A 179 6.65 9.05 -11.17
C LYS A 179 5.25 9.28 -10.60
N ALA A 180 4.43 8.23 -10.50
CA ALA A 180 3.11 8.30 -9.89
C ALA A 180 3.18 8.76 -8.43
N LEU A 181 4.08 8.16 -7.64
CA LEU A 181 4.26 8.53 -6.23
C LEU A 181 4.67 10.01 -6.07
N SER A 182 5.45 10.56 -7.01
CA SER A 182 5.88 11.95 -7.00
C SER A 182 4.74 12.95 -7.22
N GLU A 183 3.63 12.55 -7.87
CA GLU A 183 2.48 13.42 -8.09
C GLU A 183 1.66 13.66 -6.82
N PHE A 184 1.70 12.74 -5.84
CA PHE A 184 0.93 12.87 -4.61
C PHE A 184 1.36 14.10 -3.80
N LYS A 185 0.40 14.93 -3.39
CA LYS A 185 0.66 16.12 -2.57
C LYS A 185 1.31 15.76 -1.22
N TYR A 186 0.88 14.67 -0.62
CA TYR A 186 1.41 14.16 0.64
C TYR A 186 1.83 12.70 0.49
N ARG A 187 3.06 12.40 0.89
CA ARG A 187 3.59 11.04 1.06
C ARG A 187 3.94 10.86 2.54
N LYS A 188 3.29 9.91 3.22
CA LYS A 188 3.50 9.67 4.65
C LYS A 188 3.83 8.21 4.90
N ILE A 189 4.88 7.97 5.66
CA ILE A 189 5.24 6.63 6.13
C ILE A 189 5.11 6.61 7.65
N TYR A 190 4.49 5.56 8.17
CA TYR A 190 4.35 5.31 9.60
C TYR A 190 4.97 3.95 9.90
N ALA A 191 6.04 3.98 10.67
CA ALA A 191 6.74 2.79 11.15
C ALA A 191 6.43 2.59 12.62
N ASN A 192 6.16 1.35 13.01
CA ASN A 192 5.99 0.99 14.41
C ASN A 192 7.35 0.97 15.09
N SER A 193 7.51 1.74 16.17
CA SER A 193 8.73 1.73 17.00
C SER A 193 8.80 0.56 17.97
N ARG A 194 7.65 -0.07 18.29
CA ARG A 194 7.54 -1.21 19.22
C ARG A 194 6.45 -2.18 18.78
N ASN A 195 6.57 -3.42 19.26
CA ASN A 195 5.58 -4.50 19.14
C ASN A 195 5.25 -4.99 17.72
N ASP A 196 5.91 -4.47 16.70
CA ASP A 196 5.85 -5.04 15.36
C ASP A 196 6.85 -6.19 15.22
N ARG A 197 6.33 -7.40 15.11
CA ARG A 197 7.13 -8.63 15.00
C ARG A 197 7.29 -9.09 13.56
N THR A 198 6.61 -8.45 12.62
CA THR A 198 6.55 -8.89 11.22
C THR A 198 7.29 -7.94 10.30
N VAL A 199 7.25 -6.64 10.58
CA VAL A 199 7.90 -5.62 9.75
C VAL A 199 8.95 -4.86 10.57
N PRO A 200 10.24 -5.05 10.25
CA PRO A 200 11.35 -4.25 10.76
C PRO A 200 11.10 -2.73 10.71
N PHE A 201 11.50 -2.00 11.76
CA PHE A 201 11.38 -0.54 11.76
C PHE A 201 12.07 0.09 10.54
N TRP A 202 13.32 -0.27 10.27
CA TRP A 202 14.11 0.32 9.19
C TRP A 202 13.52 0.12 7.80
N THR A 203 12.86 -1.02 7.53
CA THR A 203 12.18 -1.22 6.25
C THR A 203 10.92 -0.37 6.16
N ALA A 204 10.18 -0.22 7.26
CA ALA A 204 8.98 0.61 7.31
C ALA A 204 9.27 2.11 7.30
N ALA A 205 10.37 2.52 7.93
CA ALA A 205 10.82 3.89 8.06
C ALA A 205 11.72 4.35 6.90
N ILE A 206 12.19 3.43 6.05
CA ILE A 206 13.22 3.71 5.03
C ILE A 206 14.43 4.37 5.69
N SER A 207 14.95 3.70 6.72
CA SER A 207 16.06 4.17 7.55
C SER A 207 17.19 3.17 7.52
N GLU A 208 18.43 3.64 7.63
CA GLU A 208 19.60 2.77 7.81
C GLU A 208 19.73 2.29 9.26
N ILE A 209 19.12 3.01 10.21
CA ILE A 209 19.26 2.81 11.65
C ILE A 209 17.88 2.56 12.28
N ASP A 210 17.84 1.64 13.24
CA ASP A 210 16.71 1.45 14.15
C ASP A 210 17.04 2.05 15.52
N PRO A 211 16.64 3.31 15.80
CA PRO A 211 16.93 3.93 17.10
C PRO A 211 16.14 3.26 18.24
N PHE A 212 15.19 2.37 17.93
CA PHE A 212 14.30 1.73 18.89
C PHE A 212 14.75 0.31 19.28
N GLU A 213 15.89 -0.16 18.77
CA GLU A 213 16.43 -1.50 19.07
C GLU A 213 16.68 -1.67 20.58
N ASN A 214 17.28 -0.66 21.21
CA ASN A 214 17.46 -0.57 22.66
C ASN A 214 16.51 0.45 23.27
N PHE A 215 15.21 0.21 23.15
CA PHE A 215 14.23 1.21 23.57
C PHE A 215 14.37 1.62 25.05
N ASP A 216 14.77 0.70 25.93
CA ASP A 216 14.93 1.00 27.36
C ASP A 216 16.11 1.95 27.66
N GLU A 217 16.99 2.18 26.67
CA GLU A 217 18.10 3.16 26.74
C GLU A 217 17.72 4.53 26.15
N LEU A 218 16.51 4.66 25.58
CA LEU A 218 16.02 5.94 25.09
C LEU A 218 15.51 6.77 26.27
N GLU A 219 16.23 7.85 26.61
CA GLU A 219 15.70 8.91 27.47
C GLU A 219 14.50 9.56 26.77
N MET A 220 13.30 9.35 27.31
CA MET A 220 12.05 9.96 26.84
C MET A 220 11.70 11.22 27.61
#